data_AF-C1BWS5-F1
#
_entry.id   AF-C1BWS5-F1
#
_cell.length_a   1.000
_cell.length_b   1.000
_cell.length_c   1.000
_cell.angle_alpha   90.00
_cell.angle_beta   90.00
_cell.angle_gamma   90.00
#
_symmetry.space_group_name_H-M   'P 1'
#
loop_
_entity.id
_entity.type
_entity.pdbx_description
1 polymer ?
#
loop_
_entity_poly.entity_id
_entity_poly.type
_entity_poly.pdbx_seq_one_letter_code
_entity_poly.pdbx_strand_id
1 'polypeptide(L)'
;MTKLLEWVFGIMIVGAAWALVTFDLLDLRLPEAYRQVAWPMPVYLLVVFGCYSLATVGYRVATFNDCEEASIELQAQIQEAKEDLRRKGLKL
;
A
#
# COMPACT_ATOMS: atom_id res chain seq x y z
N MET A 1 -0.15 6.85 -26.83
CA MET A 1 -0.94 5.65 -26.47
C MET A 1 -1.01 5.61 -24.95
N THR A 2 -2.21 5.74 -24.37
CA THR A 2 -2.40 5.98 -22.94
C THR A 2 -2.18 4.68 -22.16
N LYS A 3 -1.23 4.67 -21.21
CA LYS A 3 -0.94 3.52 -20.34
C LYS A 3 -2.19 2.94 -19.66
N LEU A 4 -3.17 3.81 -19.38
CA LEU A 4 -4.48 3.43 -18.87
C LEU A 4 -5.20 2.41 -19.77
N LEU A 5 -5.15 2.59 -21.10
CA LEU A 5 -5.82 1.70 -22.04
C LEU A 5 -5.19 0.30 -22.01
N GLU A 6 -3.85 0.22 -21.93
CA GLU A 6 -3.12 -1.06 -21.78
C GLU A 6 -3.55 -1.82 -20.52
N TRP A 7 -3.65 -1.12 -19.39
CA TRP A 7 -4.11 -1.71 -18.12
C TRP A 7 -5.57 -2.14 -18.18
N VAL A 8 -6.45 -1.33 -18.75
CA VAL A 8 -7.88 -1.65 -18.89
C VAL A 8 -8.07 -2.90 -19.76
N PHE A 9 -7.36 -3.00 -20.88
CA PHE A 9 -7.41 -4.21 -21.72
C PHE A 9 -6.87 -5.43 -20.98
N GLY A 10 -5.76 -5.31 -20.27
CA GLY A 10 -5.22 -6.41 -19.47
C GLY A 10 -6.20 -6.92 -18.41
N ILE A 11 -6.82 -6.01 -17.65
CA ILE A 11 -7.83 -6.35 -16.65
C ILE A 11 -9.07 -6.98 -17.30
N MET A 12 -9.51 -6.46 -18.45
CA MET A 12 -10.65 -7.01 -19.18
C MET A 12 -10.39 -8.46 -19.63
N ILE A 13 -9.20 -8.77 -20.16
CA ILE A 13 -8.85 -10.12 -20.59
C ILE A 13 -8.84 -11.08 -19.40
N VAL A 14 -8.25 -10.68 -18.28
CA VAL A 14 -8.20 -11.51 -17.06
C VAL A 14 -9.61 -11.71 -16.49
N GLY A 15 -10.43 -10.65 -16.44
CA GLY A 15 -11.82 -10.73 -15.98
C GLY A 15 -12.68 -11.62 -16.88
N ALA A 16 -12.50 -11.52 -18.20
CA ALA A 16 -13.20 -12.37 -19.17
C ALA A 16 -12.79 -13.84 -19.02
N ALA A 17 -11.50 -14.13 -18.84
CA ALA A 17 -11.01 -15.49 -18.59
C ALA A 17 -11.58 -16.06 -17.28
N TRP A 18 -11.63 -15.25 -16.22
CA TRP A 18 -12.23 -15.66 -14.95
C TRP A 18 -13.73 -15.95 -15.08
N ALA A 19 -14.48 -15.07 -15.75
CA ALA A 19 -15.92 -15.23 -15.99
C ALA A 19 -16.21 -16.49 -16.82
N LEU A 20 -15.39 -16.76 -17.83
CA LEU A 20 -15.49 -17.96 -18.66
C LEU A 20 -15.39 -19.25 -17.84
N VAL A 21 -14.46 -19.28 -16.87
CA VAL A 21 -14.21 -20.43 -15.98
C VAL A 21 -15.30 -20.54 -14.90
N THR A 22 -15.84 -19.43 -14.39
CA THR A 22 -16.89 -19.46 -13.36
C THR A 22 -18.27 -19.79 -13.92
N PHE A 23 -18.64 -19.21 -15.06
CA PHE A 23 -19.94 -19.45 -15.71
C PHE A 23 -19.95 -20.68 -16.62
N ASP A 24 -18.79 -21.32 -16.84
CA ASP A 24 -18.64 -22.51 -17.69
C ASP A 24 -19.28 -22.35 -19.07
N LEU A 25 -19.00 -21.20 -19.69
CA LEU A 25 -19.62 -20.79 -20.93
C LEU A 25 -19.17 -21.64 -22.15
N LEU A 26 -18.18 -22.49 -21.97
CA LEU A 26 -17.55 -23.33 -23.00
C LEU A 26 -17.73 -24.83 -22.75
N ASP A 27 -18.55 -25.23 -21.77
CA ASP A 27 -18.72 -26.65 -21.38
C ASP A 27 -17.34 -27.33 -21.14
N LEU A 28 -16.45 -26.57 -20.51
CA LEU A 28 -15.13 -27.03 -20.15
C LEU A 28 -15.38 -28.02 -19.01
N ARG A 29 -15.32 -29.32 -19.29
CA ARG A 29 -15.41 -30.44 -18.32
C ARG A 29 -14.28 -30.37 -17.28
N LEU A 30 -14.25 -29.29 -16.51
CA LEU A 30 -13.31 -28.98 -15.46
C LEU A 30 -13.74 -29.74 -14.20
N PRO A 31 -12.79 -30.31 -13.44
CA PRO A 31 -13.09 -30.94 -12.17
C PRO A 31 -13.81 -29.97 -11.22
N GLU A 32 -14.83 -30.44 -10.49
CA GLU A 32 -15.62 -29.61 -9.58
C GLU A 32 -14.77 -28.84 -8.55
N ALA A 33 -13.67 -29.44 -8.10
CA ALA A 33 -12.72 -28.81 -7.19
C ALA A 33 -12.18 -27.47 -7.74
N TYR A 34 -11.95 -27.37 -9.05
CA TYR A 34 -11.44 -26.14 -9.66
C TYR A 34 -12.52 -25.05 -9.69
N ARG A 35 -13.78 -25.43 -9.93
CA ARG A 35 -14.92 -24.50 -9.91
C ARG A 35 -15.17 -23.92 -8.52
N GLN A 36 -15.07 -24.77 -7.49
CA GLN A 36 -15.22 -24.35 -6.09
C GLN A 36 -14.15 -23.34 -5.66
N VAL A 37 -12.94 -23.42 -6.21
CA VAL A 37 -11.85 -22.45 -5.94
C VAL A 37 -11.94 -21.22 -6.85
N ALA A 38 -12.38 -21.38 -8.09
CA ALA A 38 -12.51 -20.29 -9.06
C ALA A 38 -13.59 -19.27 -8.67
N TRP A 39 -14.69 -19.71 -8.04
CA TRP A 39 -15.75 -18.81 -7.59
C TRP A 39 -15.29 -17.77 -6.55
N PRO A 40 -14.64 -18.14 -5.43
CA PRO A 40 -14.13 -17.19 -4.43
C PRO A 40 -12.81 -16.50 -4.81
N MET A 41 -12.24 -16.77 -5.99
CA MET A 41 -10.92 -16.27 -6.41
C MET A 41 -10.76 -14.73 -6.30
N PRO A 42 -11.76 -13.90 -6.68
CA PRO A 42 -11.67 -12.44 -6.49
C PRO A 42 -11.60 -12.03 -5.02
N VAL A 43 -12.30 -12.75 -4.14
CA VAL A 43 -12.28 -12.49 -2.69
C VAL A 43 -10.91 -12.85 -2.12
N TYR A 44 -10.32 -13.97 -2.53
CA TYR A 44 -8.95 -14.31 -2.13
C TYR A 44 -7.93 -13.27 -2.57
N LEU A 45 -8.08 -12.73 -3.79
CA LEU A 45 -7.20 -11.67 -4.28
C LEU A 45 -7.32 -10.39 -3.43
N LEU A 46 -8.54 -10.01 -3.03
CA LEU A 46 -8.76 -8.89 -2.11
C LEU A 46 -8.13 -9.12 -0.73
N VAL A 47 -8.26 -10.33 -0.17
CA VAL A 47 -7.67 -10.68 1.13
C VAL A 47 -6.14 -10.60 1.06
N VAL A 48 -5.53 -11.18 0.03
CA VAL A 48 -4.07 -11.13 -0.17
C VAL A 48 -3.60 -9.68 -0.34
N PHE A 49 -4.32 -8.88 -1.14
CA PHE A 49 -4.02 -7.46 -1.31
C PHE A 49 -4.12 -6.68 0.02
N GLY A 50 -5.16 -6.95 0.82
CA GLY A 50 -5.32 -6.37 2.15
C GLY A 50 -4.17 -6.71 3.09
N CYS A 51 -3.80 -8.00 3.18
CA CYS A 51 -2.67 -8.45 3.98
C CYS A 51 -1.34 -7.81 3.53
N TYR A 52 -1.10 -7.74 2.22
CA TYR A 52 0.08 -7.11 1.66
C TYR A 52 0.14 -5.60 1.97
N SER A 53 -0.99 -4.90 1.84
CA SER A 53 -1.11 -3.48 2.17
C SER A 53 -0.83 -3.23 3.65
N LEU A 54 -1.46 -4.00 4.55
CA LEU A 54 -1.24 -3.93 5.99
C LEU A 54 0.21 -4.22 6.37
N ALA A 55 0.83 -5.24 5.79
CA ALA A 55 2.23 -5.57 6.04
C ALA A 55 3.15 -4.43 5.57
N THR A 56 2.89 -3.85 4.41
CA THR A 56 3.70 -2.75 3.87
C THR A 56 3.58 -1.48 4.72
N VAL A 57 2.36 -1.13 5.13
CA VAL A 57 2.12 0.01 6.01
C VAL A 57 2.74 -0.24 7.38
N GLY A 58 2.49 -1.41 7.97
CA GLY A 58 3.07 -1.79 9.26
C GLY A 58 4.59 -1.76 9.25
N TYR A 59 5.22 -2.28 8.20
CA TYR A 59 6.67 -2.24 8.03
C TYR A 59 7.20 -0.80 7.93
N ARG A 60 6.52 0.07 7.17
CA ARG A 60 6.90 1.48 7.01
C ARG A 60 6.71 2.28 8.29
N VAL A 61 5.67 1.98 9.08
CA VAL A 61 5.44 2.60 10.39
C VAL A 61 6.47 2.12 11.40
N ALA A 62 6.75 0.81 11.45
CA ALA A 62 7.74 0.24 12.35
C ALA A 62 9.17 0.72 12.02
N THR A 63 9.46 0.96 10.74
CA THR A 63 10.76 1.48 10.27
C THR A 63 10.75 3.00 10.13
N PHE A 64 9.74 3.70 10.66
CA PHE A 64 9.77 5.15 10.72
C PHE A 64 10.89 5.52 11.70
N ASN A 65 12.05 5.86 11.15
CA ASN A 65 13.23 6.21 11.91
C ASN A 65 12.89 7.41 12.80
N ASP A 66 12.82 7.18 14.11
CA ASP A 66 12.73 8.27 15.07
C ASP A 66 13.96 9.15 14.83
N CYS A 67 13.74 10.35 14.28
CA CYS A 67 14.78 11.34 14.03
C CYS A 67 15.20 11.98 15.37
N GLU A 68 15.62 11.14 16.32
CA GLU A 68 15.98 11.53 17.68
C GLU A 68 17.19 12.48 17.64
N GLU A 69 18.18 12.18 16.79
CA GLU A 69 19.35 13.03 16.57
C GLU A 69 18.98 14.42 16.06
N ALA A 70 18.07 14.51 15.08
CA ALA A 70 17.59 15.79 14.56
C ALA A 70 16.77 16.55 15.62
N SER A 71 16.03 15.84 16.48
CA SER A 71 15.27 16.47 17.56
C SER A 71 16.20 17.08 18.63
N ILE A 72 17.30 16.41 18.95
CA ILE A 72 18.31 16.89 19.91
C ILE A 72 19.04 18.10 19.34
N GLU A 73 19.44 18.03 18.06
CA GLU A 73 20.11 19.15 17.38
C GLU A 73 19.20 20.39 17.32
N LEU A 74 17.92 20.21 16.96
CA LEU A 74 16.92 21.29 16.98
C LEU A 74 16.75 21.89 18.38
N GLN A 75 16.70 21.07 19.43
CA GLN A 75 16.61 21.58 20.80
C GLN A 75 17.84 22.40 21.21
N ALA A 76 19.04 21.97 20.82
CA ALA A 76 20.27 22.71 21.07
C ALA A 76 20.25 24.09 20.38
N GLN A 77 19.85 24.13 19.09
CA GLN A 77 19.73 25.38 18.34
C GLN A 77 18.69 26.34 18.94
N ILE A 78 17.56 25.81 19.45
CA ILE A 78 16.54 26.61 20.15
C ILE A 78 17.13 27.24 21.41
N GLN A 79 17.93 26.48 22.18
CA GLN A 79 18.53 26.98 23.41
C GLN A 79 19.56 28.08 23.12
N GLU A 80 20.42 27.88 22.13
CA GLU A 80 21.40 28.88 21.69
C GLU A 80 20.72 30.16 21.20
N ALA A 81 19.66 30.04 20.38
CA ALA A 81 18.89 31.18 19.91
C ALA A 81 18.20 31.94 21.05
N LYS A 82 17.67 31.25 22.06
CA LYS A 82 17.11 31.89 23.27
C LYS A 82 18.16 32.67 24.04
N GLU A 83 19.36 32.12 24.20
CA GLU A 83 20.46 32.81 24.89
C GLU A 83 20.96 34.02 24.12
N ASP A 84 21.04 33.94 22.79
CA ASP A 84 21.43 35.07 21.94
C ASP A 84 20.38 36.19 21.96
N LEU A 85 19.09 35.86 21.95
CA LEU A 85 18.01 36.84 22.13
C LEU A 85 18.07 37.52 23.51
N ARG A 86 18.36 36.75 24.56
CA ARG A 86 18.52 37.28 25.92
C ARG A 86 19.74 38.20 26.03
N ARG A 87 20.85 37.85 25.37
CA ARG A 87 22.05 38.70 25.23
C ARG A 87 21.76 40.00 24.49
N LYS A 88 20.88 39.97 23.48
CA LYS A 88 20.39 41.15 22.75
C LYS A 88 19.36 41.99 23.51
N GLY A 89 19.06 41.66 24.77
CA GLY A 89 18.16 42.42 25.63
C GLY A 89 16.67 42.20 25.35
N LEU A 90 16.34 41.25 24.47
CA LEU A 90 14.97 40.87 24.17
C LEU A 90 14.51 39.86 25.22
N LYS A 91 13.40 40.18 25.92
CA LYS A 91 12.79 39.25 26.88
C LYS A 91 11.92 38.26 26.11
N LEU A 92 12.33 36.99 26.10
CA LEU A 92 11.46 35.86 25.78
C LEU A 92 10.77 35.36 27.05
#